data_AF-A0ABC9EGM0-F1
#
_entry.id   AF-A0ABC9EGM0-F1
#
_cell.length_a   1.000
_cell.length_b   1.000
_cell.length_c   1.000
_cell.angle_alpha   90.00
_cell.angle_beta   90.00
_cell.angle_gamma   90.00
#
_symmetry.space_group_name_H-M   'P 1'
#
loop_
_entity.id
_entity.type
_entity.pdbx_description
1 polymer ?
#
loop_
_entity_poly.entity_id
_entity_poly.type
_entity_poly.pdbx_seq_one_letter_code
_entity_poly.pdbx_strand_id
1 'polypeptide(L)'
;MRVVDLGVTHIPREMFEDYLREIAPRYTAETYRLLTHNCNNFSNEVAQFLVGSGIPEYILNLPSEVMSSPMGPLLMPMIQNLESTLRNNAAPQATQFVPTPASVSVPPPAPAPEKAATAAPSSAAAKSEEPAPAAAAEKVSKEAAAPAPAADPLGSARGKVQEEVMREFAAIMASGTLRASEAAALAMRRVMERHGDGATMQQG
;
A
#
# COMPACT_ATOMS: atom_id res chain seq x y z
N MET A 1 11.04 -2.57 12.99
CA MET A 1 9.68 -3.15 13.11
C MET A 1 9.08 -2.66 14.41
N ARG A 2 7.80 -2.26 14.44
CA ARG A 2 7.11 -1.81 15.66
C ARG A 2 6.09 -2.88 16.06
N VAL A 3 6.05 -3.19 17.35
CA VAL A 3 4.98 -3.99 17.97
C VAL A 3 4.18 -3.06 18.88
N VAL A 4 2.87 -3.23 18.93
CA VAL A 4 1.96 -2.50 19.82
C VAL A 4 1.13 -3.56 20.54
N ASP A 5 1.14 -3.52 21.87
CA ASP A 5 0.24 -4.35 22.67
C ASP A 5 -1.16 -3.73 22.65
N LEU A 6 -2.18 -4.57 22.44
CA LEU A 6 -3.60 -4.20 22.43
C LEU A 6 -4.34 -4.74 23.66
N GLY A 7 -3.68 -5.55 24.50
CA GLY A 7 -4.27 -6.15 25.70
C GLY A 7 -4.58 -7.64 25.57
N VAL A 8 -5.34 -8.15 26.54
CA VAL A 8 -5.60 -9.59 26.71
C VAL A 8 -7.07 -9.90 26.45
N THR A 9 -7.32 -10.84 25.54
CA THR A 9 -8.66 -11.38 25.29
C THR A 9 -8.97 -12.57 26.20
N HIS A 10 -10.24 -12.74 26.55
CA HIS A 10 -10.78 -13.94 27.20
C HIS A 10 -11.62 -14.79 26.23
N ILE A 11 -11.67 -14.42 24.95
CA ILE A 11 -12.41 -15.16 23.92
C ILE A 11 -11.64 -16.46 23.60
N PRO A 12 -12.26 -17.65 23.73
CA PRO A 12 -11.66 -18.90 23.31
C PRO A 12 -11.34 -18.89 21.81
N ARG A 13 -10.25 -19.55 21.42
CA ARG A 13 -9.81 -19.65 20.03
C ARG A 13 -10.92 -20.11 19.10
N GLU A 14 -11.73 -21.07 19.54
CA GLU A 14 -12.81 -21.67 18.76
C GLU A 14 -13.87 -20.62 18.39
N MET A 15 -14.26 -19.75 19.34
CA MET A 15 -15.18 -18.63 19.06
C MET A 15 -14.53 -17.55 18.17
N PHE A 16 -13.21 -17.36 18.26
CA PHE A 16 -12.50 -16.46 17.34
C PHE A 16 -12.43 -17.04 15.91
N GLU A 17 -12.21 -18.34 15.76
CA GLU A 17 -12.24 -19.02 14.45
C GLU A 17 -13.66 -19.04 13.85
N ASP A 18 -14.71 -19.17 14.67
CA ASP A 18 -16.10 -19.00 14.25
C ASP A 18 -16.35 -17.58 13.73
N TYR A 19 -15.93 -16.56 14.49
CA TYR A 19 -16.03 -15.15 14.10
C TYR A 19 -15.25 -14.84 12.81
N LEU A 20 -14.03 -15.36 12.66
CA LEU A 20 -13.25 -15.20 11.41
C LEU A 20 -13.98 -15.81 10.20
N ARG A 21 -14.66 -16.94 10.38
CA ARG A 21 -15.50 -17.55 9.33
C ARG A 21 -16.76 -16.73 9.03
N GLU A 22 -17.35 -16.09 10.03
CA GLU A 22 -18.48 -15.17 9.86
C GLU A 22 -18.11 -13.90 9.08
N ILE A 23 -16.94 -13.30 9.36
CA ILE A 23 -16.51 -12.06 8.71
C ILE A 23 -15.80 -12.27 7.37
N ALA A 24 -15.29 -13.47 7.07
CA ALA A 24 -14.55 -13.78 5.84
C ALA A 24 -15.28 -13.37 4.54
N PRO A 25 -16.60 -13.53 4.36
CA PRO A 25 -17.32 -13.06 3.17
C PRO A 25 -17.28 -11.54 2.97
N ARG A 26 -17.00 -10.76 4.02
CA ARG A 26 -16.82 -9.31 3.94
C ARG A 26 -15.40 -8.92 3.51
N TYR A 27 -14.41 -9.77 3.76
CA TYR A 27 -12.99 -9.53 3.48
C TYR A 27 -12.44 -10.47 2.40
N THR A 28 -12.85 -10.22 1.15
CA THR A 28 -12.41 -10.98 -0.03
C THR A 28 -11.50 -10.15 -0.93
N ALA A 29 -10.83 -10.79 -1.90
CA ALA A 29 -10.13 -10.06 -2.96
C ALA A 29 -11.06 -9.14 -3.76
N GLU A 30 -12.35 -9.45 -3.87
CA GLU A 30 -13.33 -8.60 -4.55
C GLU A 30 -13.72 -7.37 -3.71
N THR A 31 -13.85 -7.49 -2.39
CA THR A 31 -14.21 -6.37 -1.51
C THR A 31 -13.02 -5.52 -1.05
N TYR A 32 -11.79 -5.97 -1.29
CA TYR A 32 -10.58 -5.24 -0.89
C TYR A 32 -10.47 -3.87 -1.59
N ARG A 33 -10.32 -2.81 -0.81
CA ARG A 33 -10.10 -1.42 -1.27
C ARG A 33 -8.92 -0.82 -0.54
N LEU A 34 -7.94 -0.30 -1.29
CA LEU A 34 -6.65 0.10 -0.71
C LEU A 34 -6.77 1.20 0.35
N LEU A 35 -7.69 2.15 0.13
CA LEU A 35 -7.87 3.31 1.01
C LEU A 35 -8.97 3.12 2.08
N THR A 36 -10.01 2.31 1.79
CA THR A 36 -11.25 2.29 2.59
C THR A 36 -11.64 0.92 3.13
N HIS A 37 -11.04 -0.18 2.65
CA HIS A 37 -11.42 -1.54 3.07
C HIS A 37 -10.24 -2.50 2.91
N ASN A 38 -9.22 -2.29 3.73
CA ASN A 38 -7.91 -2.95 3.66
C ASN A 38 -7.58 -3.75 4.93
N CYS A 39 -6.36 -4.26 5.03
CA CYS A 39 -5.86 -5.01 6.20
C CYS A 39 -5.94 -4.24 7.53
N ASN A 40 -5.87 -2.90 7.52
CA ASN A 40 -6.01 -2.08 8.74
C ASN A 40 -7.46 -2.09 9.24
N ASN A 41 -8.43 -2.08 8.32
CA ASN A 41 -9.86 -2.16 8.65
C ASN A 41 -10.21 -3.53 9.24
N PHE A 42 -9.73 -4.61 8.62
CA PHE A 42 -9.81 -5.97 9.15
C PHE A 42 -9.19 -6.09 10.55
N SER A 43 -7.96 -5.59 10.71
CA SER A 43 -7.24 -5.65 11.99
C SER A 43 -7.95 -4.85 13.08
N ASN A 44 -8.59 -3.73 12.73
CA ASN A 44 -9.38 -2.93 13.65
C ASN A 44 -10.65 -3.66 14.11
N GLU A 45 -11.41 -4.26 13.20
CA GLU A 45 -12.61 -5.04 13.53
C GLU A 45 -12.26 -6.26 14.39
N VAL A 46 -11.19 -6.99 14.04
CA VAL A 46 -10.68 -8.12 14.83
C VAL A 46 -10.20 -7.67 16.22
N ALA A 47 -9.50 -6.54 16.35
CA ALA A 47 -9.09 -6.00 17.64
C ALA A 47 -10.30 -5.60 18.51
N GLN A 48 -11.29 -4.92 17.92
CA GLN A 48 -12.53 -4.55 18.61
C GLN A 48 -13.28 -5.78 19.12
N PHE A 49 -13.36 -6.86 18.33
CA PHE A 49 -13.94 -8.13 18.78
C PHE A 49 -13.15 -8.77 19.93
N LEU A 50 -11.83 -8.86 19.81
CA LEU A 50 -10.99 -9.57 20.78
C LEU A 50 -10.80 -8.84 22.11
N VAL A 51 -10.52 -7.53 22.09
CA VAL A 51 -10.11 -6.75 23.26
C VAL A 51 -10.99 -5.52 23.53
N GLY A 52 -11.99 -5.24 22.70
CA GLY A 52 -12.87 -4.08 22.86
C GLY A 52 -12.25 -2.75 22.44
N SER A 53 -11.01 -2.75 21.95
CA SER A 53 -10.28 -1.56 21.50
C SER A 53 -9.82 -1.69 20.04
N GLY A 54 -9.79 -0.56 19.32
CA GLY A 54 -9.27 -0.52 17.95
C GLY A 54 -7.74 -0.51 17.86
N ILE A 55 -7.23 -0.57 16.62
CA ILE A 55 -5.81 -0.29 16.36
C ILE A 55 -5.54 1.23 16.44
N PRO A 56 -4.29 1.68 16.64
CA PRO A 56 -3.97 3.11 16.74
C PRO A 56 -4.48 3.95 15.56
N GLU A 57 -5.15 5.07 15.85
CA GLU A 57 -5.85 5.91 14.87
C GLU A 57 -4.95 6.38 13.71
N TYR A 58 -3.67 6.65 13.95
CA TYR A 58 -2.73 7.06 12.90
C TYR A 58 -2.58 6.01 11.77
N ILE A 59 -2.91 4.73 12.03
CA ILE A 59 -2.90 3.66 11.03
C ILE A 59 -4.18 3.70 10.18
N LEU A 60 -5.31 4.08 10.79
CA LEU A 60 -6.62 4.20 10.15
C LEU A 60 -6.77 5.53 9.38
N ASN A 61 -6.16 6.60 9.87
CA ASN A 61 -6.21 7.93 9.28
C ASN A 61 -5.19 8.16 8.15
N LEU A 62 -4.18 7.29 8.00
CA LEU A 62 -3.17 7.36 6.94
C LEU A 62 -3.75 7.58 5.52
N PRO A 63 -4.84 6.90 5.07
CA PRO A 63 -5.46 7.18 3.78
C PRO A 63 -5.96 8.63 3.65
N SER A 64 -6.59 9.16 4.71
CA SER A 64 -7.09 10.54 4.77
C SER A 64 -5.95 11.55 4.73
N GLU A 65 -4.86 11.31 5.48
CA GLU A 65 -3.65 12.14 5.47
C GLU A 65 -3.04 12.22 4.07
N VAL A 66 -2.84 11.07 3.41
CA VAL A 66 -2.29 11.00 2.04
C VAL A 66 -3.22 11.68 1.03
N MET A 67 -4.54 11.49 1.13
CA MET A 67 -5.52 12.11 0.22
C MET A 67 -5.69 13.62 0.43
N SER A 68 -5.50 14.11 1.66
CA SER A 68 -5.52 15.55 1.98
C SER A 68 -4.28 16.31 1.46
N SER A 69 -3.20 15.59 1.13
CA SER A 69 -1.98 16.18 0.61
C SER A 69 -2.12 16.69 -0.83
N PRO A 70 -1.33 17.70 -1.26
CA PRO A 70 -1.28 18.15 -2.66
C PRO A 70 -0.91 17.05 -3.66
N MET A 71 -0.26 15.96 -3.22
CA MET A 71 0.07 14.82 -4.07
C MET A 71 -1.02 13.75 -4.11
N GLY A 72 -2.00 13.76 -3.20
CA GLY A 72 -3.07 12.77 -3.12
C GLY A 72 -3.81 12.58 -4.45
N PRO A 73 -4.35 13.67 -5.07
CA PRO A 73 -4.99 13.60 -6.38
C PRO A 73 -4.07 13.11 -7.51
N LEU A 74 -2.77 13.41 -7.45
CA LEU A 74 -1.78 12.97 -8.45
C LEU A 74 -1.46 11.47 -8.35
N LEU A 75 -1.57 10.90 -7.14
CA LEU A 75 -1.31 9.48 -6.87
C LEU A 75 -2.57 8.60 -7.04
N MET A 76 -3.77 9.18 -7.07
CA MET A 76 -5.03 8.43 -7.22
C MET A 76 -5.09 7.47 -8.43
N PRO A 77 -4.55 7.78 -9.62
CA PRO A 77 -4.49 6.83 -10.74
C PRO A 77 -3.60 5.61 -10.44
N MET A 78 -2.46 5.84 -9.76
CA MET A 78 -1.53 4.78 -9.34
C MET A 78 -2.16 3.88 -8.27
N ILE A 79 -2.86 4.46 -7.29
CA ILE A 79 -3.56 3.73 -6.23
C ILE A 79 -4.66 2.83 -6.83
N GLN A 80 -5.46 3.34 -7.76
CA GLN A 80 -6.49 2.56 -8.45
C GLN A 80 -5.91 1.41 -9.30
N ASN A 81 -4.78 1.64 -9.97
CA ASN A 81 -4.08 0.60 -10.72
C ASN A 81 -3.55 -0.52 -9.80
N LEU A 82 -2.96 -0.14 -8.65
CA LEU A 82 -2.48 -1.08 -7.65
C LEU A 82 -3.64 -1.86 -7.00
N GLU A 83 -4.76 -1.20 -6.69
CA GLU A 83 -5.97 -1.86 -6.18
C GLU A 83 -6.49 -2.90 -7.16
N SER A 84 -6.67 -2.54 -8.43
CA SER A 84 -7.09 -3.48 -9.48
C SER A 84 -6.15 -4.69 -9.57
N THR A 85 -4.83 -4.43 -9.50
CA THR A 85 -3.80 -5.48 -9.54
C THR A 85 -3.90 -6.45 -8.36
N LEU A 86 -4.10 -5.92 -7.13
CA LEU A 86 -4.28 -6.72 -5.92
C LEU A 86 -5.57 -7.53 -5.92
N ARG A 87 -6.70 -6.93 -6.31
CA ARG A 87 -8.01 -7.61 -6.41
C ARG A 87 -7.97 -8.77 -7.41
N ASN A 88 -7.13 -8.66 -8.45
CA ASN A 88 -6.93 -9.69 -9.46
C ASN A 88 -5.82 -10.71 -9.12
N ASN A 89 -5.22 -10.66 -7.93
CA ASN A 89 -4.04 -11.47 -7.54
C ASN A 89 -2.87 -11.41 -8.55
N ALA A 90 -2.74 -10.31 -9.28
CA ALA A 90 -1.67 -10.10 -10.24
C ALA A 90 -0.43 -9.47 -9.55
N ALA A 91 0.75 -9.71 -10.11
CA ALA A 91 1.97 -9.08 -9.62
C ALA A 91 1.98 -7.57 -9.99
N PRO A 92 2.37 -6.66 -9.06
CA PRO A 92 2.47 -5.24 -9.36
C PRO A 92 3.48 -4.98 -10.48
N GLN A 93 2.96 -4.56 -11.64
CA GLN A 93 3.77 -3.99 -12.72
C GLN A 93 4.35 -2.65 -12.25
N ALA A 94 5.58 -2.32 -12.65
CA ALA A 94 6.18 -1.03 -12.31
C ALA A 94 5.39 0.10 -12.99
N THR A 95 4.65 0.88 -12.21
CA THR A 95 3.84 2.00 -12.71
C THR A 95 4.75 3.11 -13.23
N GLN A 96 4.85 3.23 -14.55
CA GLN A 96 5.55 4.35 -15.19
C GLN A 96 4.72 5.62 -15.01
N PHE A 97 5.25 6.59 -14.25
CA PHE A 97 4.65 7.91 -14.13
C PHE A 97 4.85 8.67 -15.46
N VAL A 98 3.85 8.63 -16.33
CA VAL A 98 3.81 9.40 -17.57
C VAL A 98 2.93 10.62 -17.33
N PRO A 99 3.48 11.82 -17.06
CA PRO A 99 2.68 13.03 -16.93
C PRO A 99 2.15 13.43 -18.31
N THR A 100 0.92 13.04 -18.62
CA THR A 100 0.20 13.54 -19.80
C THR A 100 -0.16 15.01 -19.58
N PRO A 101 0.33 15.97 -20.40
CA PRO A 101 -0.13 17.35 -20.33
C PRO A 101 -1.60 17.40 -20.75
N ALA A 102 -2.47 17.82 -19.83
CA ALA A 102 -3.89 17.94 -20.10
C ALA A 102 -4.13 19.01 -21.19
N SER A 103 -4.49 18.56 -22.40
CA SER A 103 -4.96 19.46 -23.46
C SER A 103 -6.34 19.99 -23.07
N VAL A 104 -6.41 21.24 -22.62
CA VAL A 104 -7.66 21.91 -22.26
C VAL A 104 -8.42 22.27 -23.55
N SER A 105 -9.20 21.33 -24.08
CA SER A 105 -10.16 21.63 -25.15
C SER A 105 -11.31 22.47 -24.60
N VAL A 106 -11.18 23.79 -24.74
CA VAL A 106 -12.26 24.74 -24.48
C VAL A 106 -13.36 24.55 -25.55
N PRO A 107 -14.61 24.21 -25.18
CA PRO A 107 -15.71 24.17 -26.13
C PRO A 107 -16.09 25.60 -26.58
N PRO A 108 -16.45 25.82 -27.85
CA PRO A 108 -16.84 27.14 -28.35
C PRO A 108 -18.20 27.59 -27.78
N PRO A 109 -18.45 28.90 -27.66
CA PRO A 109 -19.69 29.44 -27.08
C PRO A 109 -20.89 29.27 -28.02
N ALA A 110 -22.04 28.90 -27.45
CA ALA A 110 -23.32 28.83 -28.16
C ALA A 110 -24.09 30.17 -28.07
N PRO A 111 -24.80 30.61 -29.14
CA PRO A 111 -25.61 31.83 -29.13
C PRO A 111 -27.06 31.59 -28.63
N ALA A 112 -27.62 32.60 -27.97
CA ALA A 112 -29.05 32.78 -27.63
C ALA A 112 -29.65 33.94 -28.48
N PRO A 113 -30.97 34.30 -28.50
CA PRO A 113 -32.05 34.13 -27.50
C PRO A 113 -33.20 33.25 -28.04
N GLU A 114 -34.51 33.30 -27.70
CA GLU A 114 -35.44 34.15 -26.90
C GLU A 114 -36.59 33.25 -26.34
N LYS A 115 -37.64 33.63 -25.56
CA LYS A 115 -38.28 34.90 -25.12
C LYS A 115 -38.92 34.71 -23.72
N ALA A 116 -39.86 35.59 -23.34
CA ALA A 116 -40.54 35.71 -22.03
C ALA A 116 -41.91 35.01 -21.92
N ALA A 117 -42.32 34.66 -20.68
CA ALA A 117 -43.58 35.14 -20.05
C ALA A 117 -43.73 34.76 -18.54
N THR A 118 -43.79 35.79 -17.68
CA THR A 118 -44.59 35.95 -16.43
C THR A 118 -44.92 34.77 -15.48
N ALA A 119 -44.43 34.84 -14.23
CA ALA A 119 -45.23 35.15 -13.01
C ALA A 119 -44.39 35.07 -11.71
N ALA A 120 -44.72 35.89 -10.70
CA ALA A 120 -44.10 35.99 -9.36
C ALA A 120 -45.21 36.01 -8.28
N PRO A 121 -44.96 36.08 -6.94
CA PRO A 121 -43.71 36.15 -6.16
C PRO A 121 -43.55 34.90 -5.21
N SER A 122 -42.95 34.84 -4.01
CA SER A 122 -42.41 35.82 -3.03
C SER A 122 -41.48 35.17 -1.97
N SER A 123 -41.03 35.97 -0.98
CA SER A 123 -40.34 35.59 0.28
C SER A 123 -38.87 35.14 0.14
N ALA A 124 -37.87 36.03 0.27
CA ALA A 124 -37.23 36.52 1.53
C ALA A 124 -36.21 35.49 2.12
N ALA A 125 -35.01 35.87 2.59
CA ALA A 125 -34.44 37.19 2.90
C ALA A 125 -32.91 37.28 2.64
N ALA A 126 -32.32 38.43 2.98
CA ALA A 126 -30.89 38.81 2.88
C ALA A 126 -29.92 37.87 3.68
N LYS A 127 -28.58 37.94 3.60
CA LYS A 127 -27.71 39.14 3.45
C LYS A 127 -26.24 38.76 3.10
N SER A 128 -25.45 39.78 2.71
CA SER A 128 -23.98 39.85 2.50
C SER A 128 -23.14 39.08 3.56
N GLU A 129 -21.85 38.75 3.37
CA GLU A 129 -20.74 39.62 2.94
C GLU A 129 -19.41 38.84 2.77
N GLU A 130 -18.53 39.31 1.88
CA GLU A 130 -17.12 38.88 1.72
C GLU A 130 -16.20 40.03 2.21
N PRO A 131 -15.08 39.75 2.91
CA PRO A 131 -13.77 40.02 2.31
C PRO A 131 -12.66 39.01 2.64
N ALA A 132 -11.75 38.81 1.69
CA ALA A 132 -10.40 38.23 1.90
C ALA A 132 -9.48 39.20 2.70
N PRO A 133 -8.25 38.79 3.07
CA PRO A 133 -7.14 38.98 2.14
C PRO A 133 -6.07 37.86 2.15
N ALA A 134 -5.00 38.05 1.36
CA ALA A 134 -4.00 37.05 1.01
C ALA A 134 -2.60 37.28 1.59
N ALA A 135 -1.69 36.36 1.26
CA ALA A 135 -0.22 36.46 1.19
C ALA A 135 0.62 36.33 2.48
N ALA A 136 1.51 35.32 2.49
CA ALA A 136 2.97 35.50 2.36
C ALA A 136 3.69 34.13 2.29
N ALA A 137 4.92 34.08 1.77
CA ALA A 137 5.71 32.85 1.63
C ALA A 137 7.20 33.11 1.92
N GLU A 138 7.89 32.17 2.59
CA GLU A 138 9.34 31.85 2.57
C GLU A 138 9.50 30.54 3.40
N LYS A 139 10.21 29.46 3.04
CA LYS A 139 11.45 29.14 2.30
C LYS A 139 12.73 29.14 3.17
N VAL A 140 13.16 27.96 3.65
CA VAL A 140 14.58 27.61 3.92
C VAL A 140 14.83 26.11 3.63
N SER A 141 16.01 25.76 3.13
CA SER A 141 16.49 24.39 2.90
C SER A 141 17.85 24.17 3.60
N LYS A 142 18.11 22.99 4.21
CA LYS A 142 19.36 22.20 4.05
C LYS A 142 19.47 20.95 4.94
N GLU A 143 19.52 19.80 4.28
CA GLU A 143 20.62 18.80 4.31
C GLU A 143 21.68 18.85 5.44
N ALA A 144 21.85 17.74 6.18
CA ALA A 144 23.07 16.88 6.17
C ALA A 144 23.10 15.86 7.33
N ALA A 145 23.52 14.61 7.04
CA ALA A 145 24.48 13.77 7.80
C ALA A 145 24.21 12.26 7.66
N ALA A 146 25.18 11.52 7.12
CA ALA A 146 25.25 10.06 7.19
C ALA A 146 26.34 9.64 8.20
N PRO A 147 26.30 8.38 8.67
CA PRO A 147 27.53 7.62 8.86
C PRO A 147 27.52 6.27 8.11
N ALA A 148 28.71 5.75 7.83
CA ALA A 148 28.95 4.57 6.99
C ALA A 148 28.53 3.24 7.66
N PRO A 149 28.20 2.19 6.87
CA PRO A 149 28.05 0.84 7.39
C PRO A 149 29.43 0.23 7.68
N ALA A 150 29.65 -0.21 8.92
CA ALA A 150 30.75 -1.10 9.26
C ALA A 150 30.60 -2.44 8.53
N ALA A 151 31.72 -3.11 8.26
CA ALA A 151 31.72 -4.42 7.60
C ALA A 151 31.06 -5.49 8.48
N ASP A 152 29.80 -5.82 8.16
CA ASP A 152 29.04 -6.86 8.85
C ASP A 152 29.51 -8.26 8.39
N PRO A 153 30.08 -9.10 9.28
CA PRO A 153 30.53 -10.45 8.90
C PRO A 153 29.39 -11.35 8.40
N LEU A 154 28.13 -11.07 8.74
CA LEU A 154 26.96 -11.76 8.19
C LEU A 154 26.76 -11.46 6.70
N GLY A 155 27.16 -10.26 6.23
CA GLY A 155 27.11 -9.90 4.81
C GLY A 155 28.01 -10.79 3.95
N SER A 156 29.17 -11.19 4.48
CA SER A 156 30.11 -12.10 3.80
C SER A 156 29.58 -13.53 3.74
N ALA A 157 28.93 -14.01 4.80
CA ALA A 157 28.29 -15.33 4.81
C ALA A 157 27.09 -15.37 3.84
N ARG A 158 26.21 -14.36 3.90
CA ARG A 158 25.06 -14.22 3.00
C ARG A 158 25.49 -14.07 1.53
N GLY A 159 26.57 -13.34 1.26
CA GLY A 159 27.15 -13.19 -0.08
C GLY A 159 27.56 -14.53 -0.70
N LYS A 160 28.29 -15.37 0.06
CA LYS A 160 28.69 -16.71 -0.39
C LYS A 160 27.49 -17.61 -0.73
N VAL A 161 26.48 -17.65 0.14
CA VAL A 161 25.25 -18.43 -0.09
C VAL A 161 24.49 -17.91 -1.32
N GLN A 162 24.42 -16.59 -1.51
CA GLN A 162 23.78 -15.98 -2.67
C GLN A 162 24.51 -16.27 -3.99
N GLU A 163 25.84 -16.29 -3.98
CA GLU A 163 26.68 -16.66 -5.12
C GLU A 163 26.50 -18.14 -5.50
N GLU A 164 26.45 -19.05 -4.51
CA GLU A 164 26.16 -20.46 -4.76
C GLU A 164 24.75 -20.71 -5.30
N VAL A 165 23.72 -20.05 -4.75
CA VAL A 165 22.34 -20.14 -5.27
C VAL A 165 22.27 -19.65 -6.72
N MET A 166 22.96 -18.55 -7.04
CA MET A 166 23.02 -18.03 -8.42
C MET A 166 23.71 -19.03 -9.37
N ARG A 167 24.75 -19.72 -8.90
CA ARG A 167 25.49 -20.72 -9.69
C ARG A 167 24.66 -21.98 -9.95
N GLU A 168 23.97 -22.51 -8.93
CA GLU A 168 23.04 -23.64 -9.09
C GLU A 168 21.86 -23.26 -10.00
N PHE A 169 21.31 -22.05 -9.83
CA PHE A 169 20.26 -21.52 -10.70
C PHE A 169 20.69 -21.45 -12.16
N ALA A 170 21.89 -20.91 -12.44
CA ALA A 170 22.43 -20.85 -13.79
C ALA A 170 22.65 -22.25 -14.40
N ALA A 171 23.11 -23.23 -13.61
CA ALA A 171 23.28 -24.60 -14.07
C ALA A 171 21.94 -25.28 -14.41
N ILE A 172 20.90 -25.08 -13.60
CA ILE A 172 19.55 -25.60 -13.85
C ILE A 172 18.89 -24.89 -15.05
N MET A 173 19.10 -23.59 -15.21
CA MET A 173 18.61 -22.85 -16.39
C MET A 173 19.34 -23.30 -17.67
N ALA A 174 20.63 -23.60 -17.60
CA ALA A 174 21.42 -24.10 -18.72
C ALA A 174 21.02 -25.52 -19.17
N SER A 175 20.42 -26.35 -18.29
CA SER A 175 19.86 -27.64 -18.72
C SER A 175 18.55 -27.49 -19.53
N GLY A 176 17.92 -26.31 -19.51
CA GLY A 176 16.72 -25.99 -20.30
C GLY A 176 15.45 -26.75 -19.90
N THR A 177 15.50 -27.56 -18.83
CA THR A 177 14.42 -28.48 -18.44
C THR A 177 13.31 -27.82 -17.61
N LEU A 178 13.56 -26.63 -17.04
CA LEU A 178 12.73 -26.01 -16.00
C LEU A 178 12.52 -24.52 -16.28
N ARG A 179 11.37 -23.98 -15.88
CA ARG A 179 11.11 -22.53 -15.94
C ARG A 179 11.87 -21.80 -14.82
N ALA A 180 12.17 -20.52 -15.03
CA ALA A 180 12.96 -19.71 -14.10
C ALA A 180 12.44 -19.68 -12.65
N SER A 181 11.12 -19.68 -12.42
CA SER A 181 10.56 -19.75 -11.07
C SER A 181 10.83 -21.09 -10.37
N GLU A 182 10.74 -22.19 -11.12
CA GLU A 182 10.92 -23.56 -10.62
C GLU A 182 12.41 -23.88 -10.41
N ALA A 183 13.26 -23.46 -11.36
CA ALA A 183 14.70 -23.54 -11.24
C ALA A 183 15.24 -22.74 -10.05
N ALA A 184 14.67 -21.55 -9.76
CA ALA A 184 15.06 -20.75 -8.60
C ALA A 184 14.71 -21.44 -7.27
N ALA A 185 13.51 -22.00 -7.16
CA ALA A 185 13.08 -22.76 -5.97
C ALA A 185 13.97 -24.00 -5.74
N LEU A 186 14.29 -24.75 -6.80
CA LEU A 186 15.17 -25.91 -6.72
C LEU A 186 16.62 -25.56 -6.38
N ALA A 187 17.16 -24.45 -6.92
CA ALA A 187 18.49 -23.96 -6.58
C ALA A 187 18.59 -23.54 -5.10
N MET A 188 17.62 -22.75 -4.60
CA MET A 188 17.57 -22.36 -3.19
C MET A 188 17.47 -23.58 -2.27
N ARG A 189 16.62 -24.55 -2.61
CA ARG A 189 16.47 -25.79 -1.84
C ARG A 189 17.77 -26.59 -1.78
N ARG A 190 18.46 -26.82 -2.90
CA ARG A 190 19.72 -27.58 -2.94
C ARG A 190 20.84 -26.92 -2.14
N VAL A 191 20.97 -25.59 -2.20
CA VAL A 191 21.97 -24.88 -1.39
C VAL A 191 21.59 -24.90 0.09
N MET A 192 20.30 -24.75 0.43
CA MET A 192 19.84 -24.84 1.82
C MET A 192 19.99 -26.26 2.39
N GLU A 193 19.81 -27.31 1.60
CA GLU A 193 20.12 -28.70 1.98
C GLU A 193 21.63 -28.87 2.23
N ARG A 194 22.51 -28.35 1.35
CA ARG A 194 23.98 -28.42 1.54
C ARG A 194 24.50 -27.63 2.77
N HIS A 195 23.89 -26.50 3.12
CA HIS A 195 24.30 -25.70 4.28
C HIS A 195 23.53 -26.05 5.56
N GLY A 196 22.39 -26.74 5.46
CA GLY A 196 21.59 -27.20 6.60
C GLY A 196 22.32 -28.26 7.44
N ASP A 197 22.99 -29.21 6.78
CA ASP A 197 23.87 -30.18 7.45
C ASP A 197 25.23 -29.59 7.89
N GLY A 198 25.58 -28.38 7.43
CA GLY A 198 26.83 -27.69 7.81
C GLY A 198 26.76 -26.95 9.15
N ALA A 199 25.56 -26.59 9.61
CA ALA A 199 25.36 -25.78 10.82
C ALA A 199 25.56 -26.56 12.14
N THR A 200 25.58 -27.89 12.09
CA THR A 200 25.68 -28.78 13.27
C THR A 200 27.11 -29.25 13.58
N MET A 201 28.11 -28.90 12.75
CA MET A 201 29.52 -29.34 12.92
C MET A 201 30.54 -28.21 13.15
N GLN A 202 30.11 -27.07 13.73
CA GLN A 202 31.05 -26.02 14.16
C GLN A 202 30.76 -25.48 15.58
N GLN A 203 30.63 -26.41 16.53
CA GLN A 203 30.89 -26.16 17.95
C GLN A 203 31.18 -27.50 18.66
N GLY A 204 32.47 -27.83 18.71
CA GLY A 204 33.07 -28.98 19.40
C GLY A 204 34.54 -28.66 19.70
#